data_AF-A0A3D5NKI1-F1
#
_entry.id   AF-A0A3D5NKI1-F1
#
_cell.length_a   1.000
_cell.length_b   1.000
_cell.length_c   1.000
_cell.angle_alpha   90.00
_cell.angle_beta   90.00
_cell.angle_gamma   90.00
#
_symmetry.space_group_name_H-M   'P 1'
#
loop_
_entity.id
_entity.type
_entity.pdbx_description
1 polymer ?
#
loop_
_entity_poly.entity_id
_entity_poly.type
_entity_poly.pdbx_seq_one_letter_code
_entity_poly.pdbx_strand_id
1 'polypeptide(L)' 'MIHFGKISEQEFLADYWQKKPLLIKQAIPNFISPVAPDELAGLSLEEEFESRLITGSTIDNQWSLTNGPFS' A
#
# COMPACT_ATOMS: atom_id res chain seq x y z
N MET A 1 14.70 -4.91 7.82
CA MET A 1 15.59 -4.25 6.84
C MET A 1 15.18 -4.68 5.45
N ILE A 2 15.07 -3.77 4.48
CA ILE A 2 14.64 -4.09 3.11
C ILE A 2 15.76 -4.84 2.38
N HIS A 3 15.42 -5.93 1.69
CA HIS A 3 16.34 -6.69 0.88
C HIS A 3 16.28 -6.23 -0.58
N PHE A 4 17.27 -5.45 -1.03
CA PHE A 4 17.33 -4.88 -2.39
C PHE A 4 17.67 -5.89 -3.50
N GLY A 5 18.01 -7.13 -3.14
CA GLY A 5 18.23 -8.22 -4.10
C GLY A 5 19.47 -7.99 -4.95
N LYS A 6 19.26 -7.68 -6.23
CA LYS A 6 20.34 -7.55 -7.22
C LYS A 6 20.94 -6.15 -7.32
N ILE A 7 20.38 -5.17 -6.62
CA ILE A 7 20.89 -3.80 -6.61
C ILE A 7 21.34 -3.42 -5.20
N SER A 8 22.32 -2.53 -5.14
CA SER A 8 22.74 -1.88 -3.92
C SER A 8 21.84 -0.68 -3.59
N GLU A 9 21.90 -0.24 -2.33
CA GLU A 9 21.25 1.01 -1.90
C GLU A 9 21.79 2.23 -2.66
N GLN A 10 23.10 2.23 -2.98
CA GLN A 10 23.74 3.27 -3.76
C GLN A 10 23.15 3.36 -5.17
N GLU A 11 23.00 2.21 -5.86
CA GLU A 11 22.37 2.14 -7.18
C GLU A 11 20.89 2.55 -7.12
N PHE A 12 20.17 2.17 -6.06
CA PHE A 12 18.78 2.62 -5.85
C PHE A 12 18.67 4.15 -5.83
N LEU A 13 19.51 4.84 -5.04
CA LEU A 13 19.52 6.30 -4.95
C LEU A 13 20.00 6.96 -6.25
N ALA A 14 21.01 6.38 -6.90
CA ALA A 14 21.60 6.91 -8.12
C ALA A 14 20.69 6.77 -9.35
N ASP A 15 19.95 5.66 -9.49
CA ASP A 15 19.28 5.35 -10.75
C ASP A 15 17.75 5.31 -10.66
N TYR A 16 17.18 5.14 -9.46
CA TYR A 16 15.74 4.87 -9.29
C TYR A 16 15.01 5.89 -8.43
N TRP A 17 15.58 6.30 -7.29
CA TRP A 17 14.93 7.21 -6.36
C TRP A 17 14.51 8.53 -7.04
N GLN A 18 13.21 8.83 -6.99
CA GLN A 18 12.58 9.97 -7.67
C GLN A 18 12.86 10.08 -9.18
N LYS A 19 13.21 8.98 -9.85
CA LYS A 19 13.55 8.95 -11.29
C LYS A 19 12.65 8.02 -12.09
N LYS A 20 12.56 6.75 -11.67
CA LYS A 20 11.78 5.72 -12.37
C LYS A 20 11.29 4.64 -11.43
N PRO A 21 10.15 3.99 -11.72
CA PRO A 21 9.62 2.91 -10.89
C PRO A 21 10.56 1.69 -10.89
N LEU A 22 10.55 0.94 -9.78
CA LEU A 22 11.31 -0.29 -9.61
C LEU A 22 10.50 -1.32 -8.82
N LEU A 23 10.40 -2.55 -9.33
CA LEU A 23 9.84 -3.68 -8.59
C LEU A 23 10.97 -4.47 -7.91
N ILE A 24 11.02 -4.44 -6.58
CA ILE A 24 11.94 -5.26 -5.77
C ILE A 24 11.22 -6.53 -5.33
N LYS A 25 11.51 -7.64 -6.00
CA LYS A 25 10.92 -8.95 -5.65
C LYS A 25 11.48 -9.43 -4.30
N GLN A 26 10.61 -9.94 -3.42
CA GLN A 26 11.00 -10.44 -2.09
C GLN A 26 11.76 -9.40 -1.25
N ALA A 27 11.35 -8.12 -1.33
CA ALA A 27 11.94 -7.03 -0.54
C ALA A 27 11.87 -7.26 0.98
N ILE A 28 10.83 -7.98 1.43
CA ILE A 28 10.64 -8.42 2.82
C ILE A 28 10.35 -9.93 2.77
N PRO A 29 11.38 -10.80 2.85
CA PRO A 29 11.18 -12.24 2.85
C PRO A 29 10.30 -12.67 4.03
N ASN A 30 9.40 -13.64 3.80
CA ASN A 30 8.46 -14.15 4.82
C ASN A 30 7.61 -13.04 5.47
N PHE A 31 7.14 -12.07 4.68
CA PHE A 31 6.31 -10.98 5.17
C PHE A 31 5.04 -11.50 5.87
N ILE A 32 4.83 -11.01 7.09
CA ILE A 32 3.61 -11.17 7.88
C ILE A 32 3.03 -9.78 8.08
N SER A 33 1.75 -9.59 7.74
CA SER A 33 1.08 -8.30 7.96
C SER A 33 1.07 -7.96 9.45
N PRO A 34 1.44 -6.73 9.85
CA PRO A 34 1.40 -6.31 11.25
C PRO A 34 -0.02 -6.05 11.77
N VAL A 35 -1.03 -6.02 10.87
CA VAL A 35 -2.43 -5.73 11.19
C VAL A 35 -3.34 -6.70 10.42
N ALA A 36 -4.36 -7.23 11.10
CA ALA A 36 -5.38 -8.07 10.50
C ALA A 36 -6.43 -7.22 9.75
N PRO A 37 -7.14 -7.79 8.76
CA PRO A 37 -8.19 -7.06 8.03
C PRO A 37 -9.28 -6.48 8.93
N ASP A 38 -9.75 -7.25 9.92
CA ASP A 38 -10.81 -6.81 10.85
C ASP A 38 -10.34 -5.66 11.76
N GLU A 39 -9.07 -5.67 12.16
CA GLU A 39 -8.46 -4.58 12.93
C GLU A 39 -8.37 -3.31 12.09
N LEU A 40 -7.93 -3.42 10.83
CA LEU A 40 -7.88 -2.28 9.91
C LEU A 40 -9.29 -1.73 9.61
N ALA A 41 -10.29 -2.59 9.48
CA ALA A 41 -11.68 -2.17 9.35
C ALA A 41 -12.17 -1.45 10.60
N GLY A 42 -11.82 -1.94 11.80
CA GLY A 42 -12.10 -1.26 13.07
C GLY A 42 -11.54 0.16 13.12
N LEU A 43 -10.27 0.34 12.74
CA LEU A 43 -9.63 1.66 12.67
C LEU A 43 -10.36 2.62 11.72
N SER A 44 -10.98 2.11 10.66
CA SER A 44 -11.71 2.94 9.70
C SER A 44 -13.01 3.54 10.26
N LEU A 45 -13.46 3.11 11.44
CA LEU A 45 -14.62 3.62 12.17
C LEU A 45 -14.26 4.76 13.13
N GLU A 46 -12.97 4.95 13.43
CA GLU A 46 -12.48 5.92 14.40
C GLU A 46 -12.29 7.31 13.75
N GLU A 47 -12.72 8.38 14.42
CA GLU A 47 -12.72 9.75 13.87
C GLU A 47 -11.30 10.28 13.61
N GLU A 48 -10.31 9.80 14.36
CA GLU A 48 -8.92 10.19 14.28
C GLU A 48 -8.20 9.64 13.03
N PHE A 49 -8.82 8.69 12.33
CA PHE A 49 -8.22 8.00 11.20
C PHE A 49 -8.91 8.36 9.88
N GLU A 50 -8.15 8.95 8.95
CA GLU A 50 -8.61 9.15 7.58
C GLU A 50 -8.71 7.82 6.83
N SER A 51 -9.93 7.47 6.41
CA SER A 51 -10.20 6.24 5.68
C SER A 51 -11.09 6.49 4.45
N ARG A 52 -11.02 5.58 3.46
CA ARG A 52 -11.87 5.63 2.27
C ARG A 52 -12.15 4.25 1.72
N LEU A 53 -13.33 4.07 1.16
CA LEU A 53 -13.76 2.89 0.43
C LEU A 53 -13.94 3.28 -1.04
N ILE A 54 -13.25 2.57 -1.91
CA ILE A 54 -13.36 2.72 -3.37
C ILE A 54 -14.00 1.44 -3.89
N THR A 55 -15.18 1.56 -4.49
CA THR A 55 -15.90 0.44 -5.09
C THR A 55 -16.07 0.71 -6.58
N GLY A 56 -15.95 -0.34 -7.39
CA GLY A 56 -16.13 -0.19 -8.83
C GLY A 56 -15.65 -1.38 -9.64
N SER A 57 -15.85 -1.28 -10.94
CA SER A 57 -15.54 -2.29 -11.94
C SER A 57 -14.69 -1.68 -13.05
N THR A 58 -13.60 -2.34 -13.41
CA THR A 58 -12.79 -1.96 -14.56
C THR A 58 -13.50 -2.24 -15.89
N ILE A 59 -14.47 -3.15 -15.89
CA ILE A 59 -15.25 -3.51 -17.09
C ILE A 59 -16.27 -2.42 -17.40
N ASP A 60 -16.99 -1.97 -16.37
CA ASP A 60 -18.09 -1.02 -16.51
C ASP A 60 -17.64 0.44 -16.36
N ASN A 61 -16.39 0.65 -15.97
CA ASN A 61 -15.78 1.95 -15.64
C ASN A 61 -16.62 2.81 -14.69
N GLN A 62 -17.38 2.15 -13.81
CA GLN A 62 -18.19 2.79 -12.79
C GLN A 62 -17.45 2.68 -11.47
N TRP A 63 -17.12 3.84 -10.90
CA TRP A 63 -16.38 3.96 -9.66
C TRP A 63 -17.12 4.88 -8.70
N SER A 64 -17.19 4.48 -7.44
CA SER A 64 -17.67 5.27 -6.32
C SER A 64 -16.65 5.32 -5.21
N LEU A 65 -16.63 6.45 -4.51
CA LEU A 65 -15.75 6.71 -3.38
C LEU A 65 -16.58 7.18 -2.21
N THR A 66 -16.33 6.60 -1.04
CA THR A 66 -16.91 7.02 0.24
C THR A 66 -15.77 7.25 1.22
N ASN A 67 -15.72 8.43 1.83
CA ASN A 67 -14.76 8.72 2.91
C ASN A 67 -15.36 8.30 4.25
N GLY A 68 -14.51 7.82 5.15
CA GLY A 68 -14.91 7.53 6.52
C GLY A 68 -14.96 8.78 7.42
N PRO A 69 -15.09 8.60 8.74
CA PRO A 69 -15.22 7.28 9.40
C PRO A 69 -16.48 6.54 8.94
N PHE A 70 -16.42 5.22 8.91
CA PHE A 70 -17.58 4.39 8.60
C PHE A 70 -18.37 4.07 9.88
N SER A 71 -19.66 3.81 9.73
CA SER A 71 -20.59 3.51 10.83
C SER A 71 -21.45 2.30 10.51
#